data_AF-A0A5A8F1A8-F1
#
_entry.id   AF-A0A5A8F1A8-F1
#
_cell.length_a   1.000
_cell.length_b   1.000
_cell.length_c   1.000
_cell.angle_alpha   90.00
_cell.angle_beta   90.00
_cell.angle_gamma   90.00
#
_symmetry.space_group_name_H-M   'P 1'
#
loop_
_entity.id
_entity.type
_entity.pdbx_description
1 polymer ?
#
loop_
_entity_poly.entity_id
_entity_poly.type
_entity_poly.pdbx_seq_one_letter_code
_entity_poly.pdbx_strand_id
1 'polypeptide(L)'
;MDLVPVFFKFIRIFKLCLYRNLLQSLIKKSIKIKIFCKNFNLWYNILTIDHWGDVVRFGARFILDKEPYFIPHDYRKHFLSLIKEAIKLSDIKLFEKFYGNNSKNRQKPFTFSVSFVSSDNQSEKGKIFLDSNKVTLHFSSFDPKVLINVYNGFVKLSKEKSLNYLGGSIQINRFFYKQRKLINSDRVTFKTLSPIVVRELKDKKGVGFIDCNHPDFKKNLFYNVKSIAKVFLDYDLKEDEFQIFDLRIKSKKVNIYGKEIANKGIFTVKAPVSILQLIYDAGIGAKRSQGFGMLEVIG
;
A
#
# COMPACT_ATOMS: atom_id res chain seq x y z
N MET A 1 24.78 40.62 17.20
CA MET A 1 26.13 40.01 17.17
C MET A 1 26.05 38.77 18.05
N ASP A 2 26.18 37.53 17.58
CA ASP A 2 26.48 37.01 16.27
C ASP A 2 25.81 35.64 16.09
N LEU A 3 25.27 35.45 14.89
CA LEU A 3 24.89 34.18 14.31
C LEU A 3 26.17 33.48 13.84
N VAL A 4 26.47 32.26 14.30
CA VAL A 4 27.13 31.14 13.56
C VAL A 4 27.20 29.97 14.55
N PRO A 5 26.47 28.86 14.34
CA PRO A 5 27.03 27.77 13.54
C PRO A 5 25.98 27.02 12.70
N VAL A 6 25.54 27.64 11.60
CA VAL A 6 24.81 26.95 10.51
C VAL A 6 25.76 26.56 9.35
N PHE A 7 26.98 27.12 9.33
CA PHE A 7 27.94 26.96 8.22
C PHE A 7 28.68 25.62 8.18
N PHE A 8 28.85 24.92 9.31
CA PHE A 8 29.62 23.66 9.33
C PHE A 8 28.83 22.41 8.87
N LYS A 9 27.51 22.51 8.73
CA LYS A 9 26.68 21.39 8.24
C LYS A 9 26.55 21.35 6.72
N PHE A 10 26.85 22.45 6.03
CA PHE A 10 26.78 22.55 4.57
C PHE A 10 28.03 22.01 3.85
N ILE A 11 29.22 22.13 4.46
CA ILE A 11 30.49 21.71 3.84
C ILE A 11 30.61 20.18 3.77
N ARG A 12 29.93 19.43 4.64
CA ARG A 12 29.96 17.96 4.64
C ARG A 12 29.08 17.32 3.56
N ILE A 13 28.10 18.08 3.03
CA ILE A 13 27.27 17.68 1.89
C ILE A 13 28.01 17.96 0.57
N PHE A 14 28.81 19.03 0.50
CA PHE A 14 29.57 19.37 -0.71
C PHE A 14 30.67 18.35 -1.05
N LYS A 15 31.30 17.73 -0.04
CA LYS A 15 32.28 16.64 -0.28
C LYS A 15 31.66 15.35 -0.85
N LEU A 16 30.35 15.13 -0.66
CA LEU A 16 29.62 14.01 -1.28
C LEU A 16 29.26 14.31 -2.75
N CYS A 17 29.08 15.58 -3.13
CA CYS A 17 28.86 15.98 -4.52
C CYS A 17 30.11 15.83 -5.39
N LEU A 18 31.32 16.01 -4.85
CA LEU A 18 32.57 15.84 -5.63
C LEU A 18 32.83 14.38 -6.05
N TYR A 19 32.25 13.41 -5.34
CA TYR A 19 32.33 11.98 -5.69
C TYR A 19 31.25 11.51 -6.66
N ARG A 20 30.34 12.39 -7.09
CA ARG A 20 29.23 12.06 -7.99
C ARG A 20 29.70 11.63 -9.39
N ASN A 21 30.75 12.25 -9.92
CA ASN A 21 31.33 11.87 -11.21
C ASN A 21 32.20 10.60 -11.12
N LEU A 22 32.88 10.37 -9.99
CA LEU A 22 33.66 9.15 -9.78
C LEU A 22 32.76 7.91 -9.58
N LEU A 23 31.62 8.06 -8.88
CA LEU A 23 30.64 7.00 -8.70
C LEU A 23 29.87 6.68 -9.98
N GLN A 24 29.56 7.66 -10.83
CA GLN A 24 28.90 7.40 -12.13
C GLN A 24 29.75 6.54 -13.07
N SER A 25 31.07 6.68 -13.01
CA SER A 25 32.02 5.82 -13.73
C SER A 25 32.03 4.39 -13.20
N LEU A 26 31.97 4.22 -11.87
CA LEU A 26 32.03 2.91 -11.22
C LEU A 26 30.70 2.13 -11.29
N ILE A 27 29.55 2.80 -11.37
CA ILE A 27 28.22 2.14 -11.43
C ILE A 27 27.92 1.49 -12.80
N LYS A 28 28.62 1.89 -13.88
CA LYS A 28 28.53 1.20 -15.18
C LYS A 28 29.19 -0.19 -15.20
N LYS A 29 29.91 -0.57 -14.13
CA LYS A 29 30.48 -1.92 -13.95
C LYS A 29 29.96 -2.50 -12.63
N SER A 30 29.35 -3.68 -12.69
CA SER A 30 28.81 -4.42 -11.56
C SER A 30 29.85 -4.65 -10.45
N ILE A 31 30.00 -3.71 -9.50
CA ILE A 31 30.95 -3.83 -8.39
C ILE A 31 30.19 -3.63 -7.07
N LYS A 32 30.14 -4.69 -6.26
CA LYS A 32 29.70 -4.66 -4.85
C LYS A 32 30.71 -3.85 -4.03
N ILE A 33 30.35 -2.66 -3.58
CA ILE A 33 31.18 -1.87 -2.66
C ILE A 33 30.73 -2.16 -1.22
N LYS A 34 31.57 -2.84 -0.43
CA LYS A 34 31.45 -2.93 1.03
C LYS A 34 32.10 -1.69 1.64
N ILE A 35 31.32 -0.82 2.28
CA ILE A 35 31.86 0.28 3.11
C ILE A 35 31.76 -0.14 4.58
N PHE A 36 32.92 -0.27 5.23
CA PHE A 36 33.08 -0.59 6.64
C PHE A 36 33.11 0.71 7.45
N CYS A 37 32.12 0.96 8.31
CA CYS A 37 32.11 2.12 9.21
C CYS A 37 32.42 1.66 10.64
N LYS A 38 33.62 2.00 11.13
CA LYS A 38 34.29 1.33 12.26
C LYS A 38 33.78 1.69 13.67
N ASN A 39 32.55 2.19 13.85
CA ASN A 39 32.10 2.64 15.19
C ASN A 39 30.62 2.40 15.56
N PHE A 40 29.88 1.56 14.83
CA PHE A 40 28.56 1.08 15.28
C PHE A 40 28.38 -0.38 14.86
N ASN A 41 28.25 -1.28 15.82
CA ASN A 41 27.89 -2.70 15.62
C ASN A 41 26.42 -2.84 15.18
N LEU A 42 26.06 -2.29 14.02
CA LEU A 42 24.82 -2.61 13.31
C LEU A 42 25.13 -2.85 11.84
N TRP A 43 25.02 -4.11 11.42
CA TRP A 43 24.91 -4.48 10.02
C TRP A 43 23.56 -3.99 9.49
N TYR A 44 23.48 -2.71 9.15
CA TYR A 44 22.39 -2.22 8.32
C TYR A 44 22.62 -2.75 6.91
N ASN A 45 21.68 -3.55 6.41
CA ASN A 45 21.50 -3.70 4.97
C ASN A 45 21.15 -2.31 4.42
N ILE A 46 22.17 -1.55 4.02
CA ILE A 46 22.02 -0.28 3.32
C ILE A 46 21.50 -0.62 1.92
N LEU A 47 20.19 -0.82 1.80
CA LEU A 47 19.49 -0.58 0.55
C LEU A 47 19.50 0.94 0.39
N THR A 48 20.40 1.45 -0.45
CA THR A 48 20.47 2.88 -0.76
C THR A 48 19.12 3.35 -1.27
N ILE A 49 18.80 4.62 -1.00
CA ILE A 49 17.56 5.30 -1.41
C ILE A 49 17.28 5.13 -2.91
N ASP A 50 18.32 4.92 -3.73
CA ASP A 50 18.23 4.68 -5.17
C ASP A 50 17.53 3.34 -5.52
N HIS A 51 17.64 2.29 -4.68
CA HIS A 51 16.88 1.04 -4.88
C HIS A 51 15.39 1.20 -4.48
N TRP A 52 15.06 2.17 -3.64
CA TRP A 52 13.67 2.45 -3.23
C TRP A 52 12.92 3.38 -4.18
N GLY A 53 13.61 4.03 -5.14
CA GLY A 53 12.95 4.76 -6.24
C GLY A 53 12.05 3.86 -7.09
N ASP A 54 12.40 2.58 -7.18
CA ASP A 54 11.74 1.57 -8.03
C ASP A 54 10.96 0.50 -7.24
N VAL A 55 10.92 0.58 -5.90
CA VAL A 55 10.19 -0.36 -5.05
C VAL A 55 9.02 0.36 -4.38
N VAL A 56 7.81 0.08 -4.86
CA VAL A 56 6.56 0.64 -4.31
C VAL A 56 5.78 -0.37 -3.47
N ARG A 57 6.18 -1.64 -3.53
CA ARG A 57 5.44 -2.77 -2.97
C ARG A 57 6.34 -3.72 -2.21
N PHE A 58 5.92 -4.06 -1.00
CA PHE A 58 6.47 -5.19 -0.26
C PHE A 58 5.34 -6.13 0.14
N GLY A 59 5.68 -7.38 0.40
CA GLY A 59 4.81 -8.34 1.03
C GLY A 59 5.44 -8.93 2.28
N ALA A 60 4.58 -9.29 3.23
CA ALA A 60 4.94 -9.95 4.46
C ALA A 60 4.12 -11.24 4.58
N ARG A 61 4.79 -12.36 4.76
CA ARG A 61 4.15 -13.66 4.99
C ARG A 61 4.10 -13.96 6.47
N PHE A 62 2.89 -14.24 6.93
CA PHE A 62 2.57 -14.66 8.28
C PHE A 62 2.32 -16.16 8.30
N ILE A 63 2.74 -16.79 9.40
CA ILE A 63 2.46 -18.18 9.73
C ILE A 63 1.51 -18.21 10.93
N LEU A 64 0.47 -19.04 10.84
CA LEU A 64 -0.45 -19.32 11.94
C LEU A 64 0.07 -20.52 12.75
N ASP A 65 0.07 -20.39 14.07
CA ASP A 65 0.79 -21.34 14.94
C ASP A 65 -0.02 -22.59 15.33
N LYS A 66 -1.35 -22.58 15.19
CA LYS A 66 -2.22 -23.65 15.69
C LYS A 66 -3.27 -24.10 14.68
N GLU A 67 -3.49 -25.40 14.62
CA GLU A 67 -4.61 -26.03 13.91
C GLU A 67 -5.89 -26.06 14.77
N PRO A 68 -7.09 -26.01 14.15
CA PRO A 68 -7.32 -25.76 12.72
C PRO A 68 -6.94 -24.33 12.34
N TYR A 69 -6.36 -24.15 11.16
CA TYR A 69 -5.95 -22.82 10.69
C TYR A 69 -7.17 -22.00 10.28
N PHE A 70 -7.42 -20.89 10.98
CA PHE A 70 -8.49 -19.97 10.61
C PHE A 70 -8.06 -18.52 10.77
N ILE A 71 -8.77 -17.64 10.09
CA ILE A 71 -8.73 -16.19 10.30
C ILE A 71 -10.15 -15.65 10.51
N PRO A 72 -10.33 -14.55 11.24
CA PRO A 72 -11.64 -13.90 11.37
C PRO A 72 -12.08 -13.33 10.02
N HIS A 73 -13.38 -13.32 9.76
CA HIS A 73 -13.96 -12.81 8.52
C HIS A 73 -13.65 -11.31 8.29
N ASP A 74 -13.43 -10.55 9.37
CA ASP A 74 -13.00 -9.16 9.32
C ASP A 74 -11.47 -9.00 9.43
N TYR A 75 -10.70 -10.00 8.99
CA TYR A 75 -9.23 -10.00 8.93
C TYR A 75 -8.60 -8.68 8.44
N ARG A 76 -9.26 -7.95 7.53
CA ARG A 76 -8.77 -6.64 7.06
C ARG A 76 -8.62 -5.62 8.18
N LYS A 77 -9.47 -5.67 9.21
CA LYS A 77 -9.34 -4.83 10.41
C LYS A 77 -8.11 -5.21 11.22
N HIS A 78 -7.85 -6.50 11.37
CA HIS A 78 -6.65 -6.98 12.05
C HIS A 78 -5.39 -6.52 11.32
N PHE A 79 -5.34 -6.66 9.99
CA PHE A 79 -4.22 -6.15 9.19
C PHE A 79 -4.10 -4.63 9.22
N LEU A 80 -5.22 -3.89 9.23
CA LEU A 80 -5.19 -2.44 9.42
C LEU A 80 -4.61 -2.07 10.79
N SER A 81 -4.97 -2.81 11.85
CA SER A 81 -4.41 -2.61 13.18
C SER A 81 -2.90 -2.91 13.21
N LEU A 82 -2.45 -3.99 12.56
CA LEU A 82 -1.02 -4.28 12.40
C LEU A 82 -0.27 -3.17 11.66
N ILE A 83 -0.83 -2.65 10.57
CA ILE A 83 -0.22 -1.55 9.81
C ILE A 83 -0.15 -0.28 10.67
N LYS A 84 -1.20 0.03 11.44
CA LYS A 84 -1.20 1.16 12.38
C LYS A 84 -0.09 1.01 13.42
N GLU A 85 0.05 -0.17 14.00
CA GLU A 85 1.10 -0.45 15.00
C GLU A 85 2.50 -0.36 14.37
N ALA A 86 2.69 -0.91 13.17
CA ALA A 86 3.93 -0.78 12.41
C ALA A 86 4.32 0.69 12.20
N ILE A 87 3.38 1.53 11.76
CA ILE A 87 3.62 2.98 11.59
C ILE A 87 3.96 3.64 12.91
N LYS A 88 3.23 3.32 13.99
CA LYS A 88 3.48 3.89 15.32
C LYS A 88 4.88 3.55 15.83
N LEU A 89 5.31 2.30 15.67
CA LEU A 89 6.64 1.82 16.05
C LEU A 89 7.76 2.43 15.20
N SER A 90 7.51 2.76 13.94
CA SER A 90 8.52 3.36 13.06
C SER A 90 8.62 4.88 13.20
N ASP A 91 7.47 5.56 13.21
CA ASP A 91 7.34 7.01 13.18
C ASP A 91 6.00 7.46 13.79
N ILE A 92 6.05 7.85 15.07
CA ILE A 92 4.88 8.34 15.81
C ILE A 92 4.26 9.60 15.18
N LYS A 93 5.06 10.46 14.55
CA LYS A 93 4.53 11.67 13.90
C LYS A 93 3.72 11.31 12.65
N LEU A 94 4.17 10.31 11.89
CA LEU A 94 3.41 9.78 10.76
C LEU A 94 2.11 9.11 11.22
N PHE A 95 2.14 8.38 12.35
CA PHE A 95 0.94 7.82 12.96
C PHE A 95 -0.07 8.92 13.31
N GLU A 96 0.34 9.95 14.05
CA GLU A 96 -0.52 11.08 14.41
C GLU A 96 -1.06 11.82 13.19
N LYS A 97 -0.24 12.02 12.16
CA LYS A 97 -0.66 12.61 10.88
C LYS A 97 -1.80 11.83 10.24
N PHE A 98 -1.81 10.50 10.36
CA PHE A 98 -2.78 9.63 9.70
C PHE A 98 -3.97 9.22 10.56
N TYR A 99 -3.81 9.16 11.87
CA TYR A 99 -4.77 8.58 12.80
C TYR A 99 -5.01 9.39 14.07
N GLY A 100 -4.28 10.50 14.29
CA GLY A 100 -4.51 11.41 15.41
C GLY A 100 -5.81 12.20 15.28
N ASN A 101 -6.15 13.00 16.29
CA ASN A 101 -7.45 13.67 16.40
C ASN A 101 -7.81 14.57 15.21
N ASN A 102 -6.80 15.23 14.61
CA ASN A 102 -6.96 16.13 13.46
C ASN A 102 -6.88 15.43 12.09
N SER A 103 -6.85 14.10 12.06
CA SER A 103 -6.65 13.32 10.83
C SER A 103 -7.96 12.93 10.11
N LYS A 104 -9.11 13.41 10.60
CA LYS A 104 -10.43 13.12 10.00
C LYS A 104 -10.41 13.42 8.50
N ASN A 105 -10.90 12.47 7.70
CA ASN A 105 -10.97 12.54 6.23
C ASN A 105 -9.63 12.66 5.49
N ARG A 106 -8.48 12.51 6.17
CA ARG A 106 -7.18 12.57 5.49
C ARG A 106 -6.99 11.38 4.54
N GLN A 107 -6.75 11.69 3.27
CA GLN A 107 -6.35 10.70 2.26
C GLN A 107 -4.99 10.10 2.63
N LYS A 108 -4.91 8.77 2.56
CA LYS A 108 -3.69 8.02 2.84
C LYS A 108 -3.13 7.48 1.52
N PRO A 109 -1.83 7.64 1.23
CA PRO A 109 -1.25 7.33 -0.07
C PRO A 109 -0.94 5.83 -0.20
N PHE A 110 -1.73 4.94 0.39
CA PHE A 110 -1.45 3.50 0.40
C PHE A 110 -2.71 2.64 0.29
N THR A 111 -2.50 1.41 -0.14
CA THR A 111 -3.47 0.32 -0.15
C THR A 111 -2.78 -0.99 0.26
N PHE A 112 -3.59 -1.99 0.58
CA PHE A 112 -3.10 -3.34 0.79
C PHE A 112 -4.10 -4.40 0.35
N SER A 113 -3.61 -5.61 0.15
CA SER A 113 -4.42 -6.81 -0.04
C SER A 113 -3.89 -7.95 0.82
N VAL A 114 -4.73 -8.94 1.06
CA VAL A 114 -4.38 -10.12 1.85
C VAL A 114 -4.77 -11.34 1.03
N SER A 115 -3.84 -12.27 0.92
CA SER A 115 -4.01 -13.53 0.17
C SER A 115 -3.72 -14.72 1.08
N PHE A 116 -4.52 -15.77 0.92
CA PHE A 116 -4.47 -17.03 1.65
C PHE A 116 -5.19 -18.09 0.81
N VAL A 117 -4.94 -19.36 1.11
CA VAL A 117 -5.56 -20.52 0.44
C VAL A 117 -6.64 -21.08 1.36
N SER A 118 -7.84 -21.30 0.81
CA SER A 118 -9.01 -21.77 1.53
C SER A 118 -9.91 -22.52 0.54
N SER A 119 -10.22 -23.77 0.85
CA SER A 119 -11.10 -24.66 0.09
C SER A 119 -12.56 -24.47 0.48
N ASP A 120 -12.80 -23.94 1.67
CA ASP A 120 -14.14 -23.78 2.23
C ASP A 120 -14.80 -22.45 1.87
N ASN A 121 -15.98 -22.54 1.26
CA ASN A 121 -17.00 -21.49 1.33
C ASN A 121 -17.72 -21.46 2.69
N GLN A 122 -17.35 -22.37 3.61
CA GLN A 122 -17.96 -22.52 4.93
C GLN A 122 -17.43 -21.44 5.89
N SER A 123 -18.02 -20.25 5.79
CA SER A 123 -17.90 -19.26 6.84
C SER A 123 -18.71 -19.72 8.06
N GLU A 124 -18.11 -20.55 8.90
CA GLU A 124 -18.70 -20.90 10.18
C GLU A 124 -18.54 -19.70 11.14
N LYS A 125 -19.65 -19.15 11.64
CA LYS A 125 -19.71 -18.11 12.70
C LYS A 125 -18.54 -17.10 12.69
N GLY A 126 -18.30 -16.44 11.55
CA GLY A 126 -17.31 -15.37 11.45
C GLY A 126 -15.85 -15.80 11.32
N LYS A 127 -15.57 -17.08 11.07
CA LYS A 127 -14.23 -17.61 10.75
C LYS A 127 -14.13 -18.01 9.28
N ILE A 128 -12.90 -17.99 8.75
CA ILE A 128 -12.52 -18.50 7.44
C ILE A 128 -11.42 -19.53 7.67
N PHE A 129 -11.71 -20.80 7.40
CA PHE A 129 -10.74 -21.89 7.52
C PHE A 129 -9.79 -21.90 6.32
N LEU A 130 -8.52 -22.20 6.58
CA LEU A 130 -7.45 -22.14 5.60
C LEU A 130 -6.85 -23.54 5.36
N ASP A 131 -6.53 -23.83 4.10
CA ASP A 131 -5.86 -25.09 3.72
C ASP A 131 -4.36 -25.06 4.02
N SER A 132 -3.85 -23.90 4.43
CA SER A 132 -2.46 -23.73 4.82
C SER A 132 -2.36 -22.70 5.93
N ASN A 133 -1.33 -22.82 6.76
CA ASN A 133 -1.00 -21.85 7.79
C ASN A 133 -0.46 -20.50 7.28
N LYS A 134 -0.44 -20.26 5.96
CA LYS A 134 0.19 -19.08 5.36
C LYS A 134 -0.83 -18.02 5.02
N VAL A 135 -0.64 -16.82 5.57
CA VAL A 135 -1.38 -15.60 5.19
C VAL A 135 -0.39 -14.56 4.70
N THR A 136 -0.64 -13.95 3.56
CA THR A 136 0.30 -13.00 2.95
C THR A 136 -0.34 -11.64 2.77
N LEU A 137 0.22 -10.63 3.45
CA LEU A 137 -0.05 -9.22 3.22
C LEU A 137 0.75 -8.73 2.02
N HIS A 138 0.10 -7.99 1.13
CA HIS A 138 0.75 -7.19 0.09
C HIS A 138 0.43 -5.73 0.35
N PHE A 139 1.45 -4.88 0.47
CA PHE A 139 1.30 -3.47 0.77
C PHE A 139 1.89 -2.63 -0.38
N SER A 140 1.23 -1.53 -0.72
CA SER A 140 1.63 -0.61 -1.78
C SER A 140 1.41 0.83 -1.35
N SER A 141 2.34 1.74 -1.67
CA SER A 141 2.15 3.16 -1.38
C SER A 141 2.76 4.09 -2.41
N PHE A 142 1.97 5.06 -2.87
CA PHE A 142 2.43 6.17 -3.71
C PHE A 142 3.51 7.05 -3.03
N ASP A 143 3.58 7.06 -1.70
CA ASP A 143 4.60 7.79 -0.95
C ASP A 143 5.70 6.81 -0.46
N PRO A 144 6.93 6.86 -1.02
CA PRO A 144 8.01 5.99 -0.61
C PRO A 144 8.37 6.11 0.87
N LYS A 145 8.18 7.29 1.49
CA LYS A 145 8.43 7.47 2.93
C LYS A 145 7.43 6.67 3.75
N VAL A 146 6.17 6.60 3.32
CA VAL A 146 5.15 5.76 3.98
C VAL A 146 5.49 4.29 3.82
N LEU A 147 5.90 3.86 2.62
CA LEU A 147 6.31 2.49 2.36
C LEU A 147 7.46 2.04 3.29
N ILE A 148 8.53 2.84 3.35
CA ILE A 148 9.71 2.55 4.16
C ILE A 148 9.36 2.50 5.65
N ASN A 149 8.55 3.45 6.13
CA ASN A 149 8.11 3.46 7.53
C ASN A 149 7.31 2.20 7.88
N VAL A 150 6.31 1.86 7.06
CA VAL A 150 5.51 0.65 7.28
C VAL A 150 6.38 -0.60 7.24
N TYR A 151 7.28 -0.73 6.27
CA TYR A 151 8.23 -1.84 6.17
C TYR A 151 9.09 -1.96 7.44
N ASN A 152 9.73 -0.86 7.87
CA ASN A 152 10.56 -0.84 9.07
C ASN A 152 9.76 -1.19 10.34
N GLY A 153 8.51 -0.75 10.41
CA GLY A 153 7.58 -1.13 11.47
C GLY A 153 7.33 -2.64 11.50
N PHE A 154 7.07 -3.26 10.35
CA PHE A 154 6.92 -4.71 10.27
C PHE A 154 8.21 -5.47 10.60
N VAL A 155 9.39 -4.95 10.23
CA VAL A 155 10.68 -5.53 10.62
C VAL A 155 10.90 -5.45 12.14
N LYS A 156 10.37 -4.42 12.82
CA LYS A 156 10.37 -4.38 14.29
C LYS A 156 9.42 -5.42 14.87
N LEU A 157 8.19 -5.49 14.36
CA LEU A 157 7.19 -6.49 14.78
C LEU A 157 7.66 -7.93 14.56
N SER A 158 8.44 -8.20 13.52
CA SER A 158 8.95 -9.55 13.24
C SER A 158 10.00 -10.04 14.23
N LYS A 159 10.51 -9.16 15.12
CA LYS A 159 11.42 -9.54 16.20
C LYS A 159 10.68 -10.06 17.43
N GLU A 160 9.38 -9.83 17.51
CA GLU A 160 8.54 -10.39 18.58
C GLU A 160 8.37 -11.89 18.35
N LYS A 161 8.45 -12.67 19.44
CA LYS A 161 8.34 -14.13 19.37
C LYS A 161 7.00 -14.59 18.80
N SER A 162 5.93 -13.87 19.10
CA SER A 162 4.61 -14.07 18.49
C SER A 162 3.74 -12.83 18.66
N LEU A 163 2.84 -12.61 17.69
CA LEU A 163 1.90 -11.50 17.66
C LEU A 163 0.49 -12.06 17.86
N ASN A 164 -0.30 -11.47 18.76
CA ASN A 164 -1.68 -11.90 18.99
C ASN A 164 -2.65 -11.15 18.05
N TYR A 165 -2.86 -11.69 16.86
CA TYR A 165 -3.70 -11.13 15.79
C TYR A 165 -4.42 -12.24 15.02
N LEU A 166 -5.43 -11.89 14.22
CA LEU A 166 -6.20 -12.85 13.41
C LEU A 166 -6.83 -13.99 14.24
N GLY A 167 -7.19 -13.72 15.50
CA GLY A 167 -7.82 -14.71 16.38
C GLY A 167 -6.85 -15.73 17.01
N GLY A 168 -5.54 -15.53 16.89
CA GLY A 168 -4.54 -16.43 17.45
C GLY A 168 -3.14 -15.81 17.52
N SER A 169 -2.14 -16.67 17.71
CA SER A 169 -0.73 -16.29 17.65
C SER A 169 -0.22 -16.46 16.21
N ILE A 170 0.45 -15.43 15.72
CA ILE A 170 1.03 -15.39 14.37
C ILE A 170 2.48 -14.94 14.41
N GLN A 171 3.26 -15.42 13.44
CA GLN A 171 4.65 -15.01 13.26
C GLN A 171 4.89 -14.47 11.86
N ILE A 172 5.71 -13.42 11.75
CA ILE A 172 6.17 -12.92 10.44
C ILE A 172 7.38 -13.76 10.02
N ASN A 173 7.19 -14.63 9.04
CA ASN A 173 8.22 -15.57 8.58
C ASN A 173 9.19 -14.93 7.59
N ARG A 174 8.69 -14.17 6.61
CA ARG A 174 9.53 -13.55 5.59
C ARG A 174 8.93 -12.31 4.97
N PHE A 175 9.83 -11.45 4.51
CA PHE A 175 9.53 -10.31 3.65
C PHE A 175 9.93 -10.62 2.21
N PHE A 176 9.22 -10.02 1.26
CA PHE A 176 9.59 -10.05 -0.15
C PHE A 176 9.18 -8.73 -0.81
N TYR A 177 9.86 -8.40 -1.90
CA TYR A 177 9.56 -7.18 -2.66
C TYR A 177 8.94 -7.55 -3.99
N LYS A 178 8.10 -6.65 -4.49
CA LYS A 178 7.61 -6.73 -5.85
C LYS A 178 8.08 -5.50 -6.59
N GLN A 179 8.76 -5.73 -7.71
CA GLN A 179 9.25 -4.64 -8.56
C GLN A 179 8.07 -3.76 -9.00
N ARG A 180 8.26 -2.45 -8.98
CA ARG A 180 7.30 -1.52 -9.55
C ARG A 180 7.11 -1.84 -11.03
N LYS A 181 5.86 -1.89 -11.47
CA LYS A 181 5.57 -1.81 -12.89
C LYS A 181 5.39 -0.34 -13.23
N LEU A 182 6.30 0.18 -14.05
CA LEU A 182 6.19 1.54 -14.58
C LEU A 182 5.15 1.51 -15.70
N ILE A 183 4.13 2.35 -15.57
CA ILE A 183 3.11 2.52 -16.59
C ILE A 183 3.63 3.52 -17.61
N ASN A 184 3.62 3.12 -18.89
CA ASN A 184 4.09 3.92 -20.03
C ASN A 184 3.03 4.04 -21.14
N SER A 185 1.84 3.49 -20.92
CA SER A 185 0.69 3.55 -21.81
C SER A 185 -0.43 4.34 -21.14
N ASP A 186 -1.17 5.13 -21.92
CA ASP A 186 -2.38 5.84 -21.46
C ASP A 186 -3.58 4.91 -21.29
N ARG A 187 -3.43 3.62 -21.63
CA ARG A 187 -4.45 2.58 -21.50
C ARG A 187 -3.85 1.34 -20.85
N VAL A 188 -4.43 0.91 -19.73
CA VAL A 188 -3.93 -0.22 -18.92
C VAL A 188 -5.07 -1.09 -18.42
N THR A 189 -4.89 -2.41 -18.52
CA THR A 189 -5.80 -3.41 -17.95
C THR A 189 -5.36 -3.79 -16.55
N PHE A 190 -6.27 -3.64 -15.58
CA PHE A 190 -6.03 -3.94 -14.18
C PHE A 190 -6.84 -5.14 -13.71
N LYS A 191 -6.24 -5.94 -12.82
CA LYS A 191 -6.89 -6.95 -11.98
C LYS A 191 -6.91 -6.47 -10.54
N THR A 192 -8.04 -6.64 -9.86
CA THR A 192 -8.12 -6.36 -8.42
C THR A 192 -7.40 -7.44 -7.60
N LEU A 193 -6.40 -7.05 -6.80
CA LEU A 193 -5.83 -7.88 -5.72
C LEU A 193 -6.67 -7.78 -4.43
N SER A 194 -7.23 -6.61 -4.16
CA SER A 194 -8.31 -6.43 -3.20
C SER A 194 -9.50 -5.75 -3.89
N PRO A 195 -10.75 -6.09 -3.50
CA PRO A 195 -11.92 -5.59 -4.20
C PRO A 195 -12.02 -4.07 -4.11
N ILE A 196 -12.71 -3.45 -5.07
CA ILE A 196 -12.95 -2.01 -5.14
C ILE A 196 -14.28 -1.72 -4.44
N VAL A 197 -14.31 -0.67 -3.65
CA VAL A 197 -15.54 -0.19 -3.02
C VAL A 197 -15.79 1.23 -3.54
N VAL A 198 -16.99 1.46 -4.07
CA VAL A 198 -17.39 2.76 -4.63
C VAL A 198 -18.52 3.32 -3.78
N ARG A 199 -18.36 4.54 -3.27
CA ARG A 199 -19.41 5.20 -2.49
C ARG A 199 -20.48 5.73 -3.42
N GLU A 200 -21.73 5.51 -3.06
CA GLU A 200 -22.85 6.23 -3.65
C GLU A 200 -22.81 7.68 -3.17
N LEU A 201 -22.93 8.63 -4.09
CA LEU A 201 -22.99 10.04 -3.78
C LEU A 201 -24.42 10.55 -4.04
N LYS A 202 -25.10 11.03 -2.99
CA LYS A 202 -26.33 11.83 -3.10
C LYS A 202 -26.07 13.19 -2.47
N ASP A 203 -26.26 14.27 -3.21
CA ASP A 203 -25.97 15.65 -2.76
C ASP A 203 -24.56 15.82 -2.16
N LYS A 204 -23.56 15.16 -2.78
CA LYS A 204 -22.17 15.11 -2.30
C LYS A 204 -21.98 14.45 -0.93
N LYS A 205 -23.03 13.86 -0.34
CA LYS A 205 -22.99 13.02 0.87
C LYS A 205 -22.95 11.56 0.47
N GLY A 206 -22.13 10.78 1.19
CA GLY A 206 -22.02 9.34 0.97
C GLY A 206 -23.13 8.59 1.70
N VAL A 207 -24.06 7.97 0.97
CA VAL A 207 -25.20 7.24 1.56
C VAL A 207 -24.98 5.73 1.67
N GLY A 208 -24.10 5.18 0.85
CA GLY A 208 -23.86 3.74 0.80
C GLY A 208 -22.71 3.36 -0.14
N PHE A 209 -22.73 2.10 -0.58
CA PHE A 209 -21.78 1.57 -1.54
C PHE A 209 -22.54 0.90 -2.68
N ILE A 210 -22.07 1.08 -3.91
CA ILE A 210 -22.73 0.59 -5.12
C ILE A 210 -21.98 -0.57 -5.77
N ASP A 211 -22.75 -1.44 -6.42
CA ASP A 211 -22.24 -2.50 -7.28
C ASP A 211 -21.75 -1.97 -8.64
N CYS A 212 -21.09 -2.83 -9.41
CA CYS A 212 -20.48 -2.46 -10.69
C CYS A 212 -21.50 -2.23 -11.82
N ASN A 213 -22.74 -2.67 -11.65
CA ASN A 213 -23.82 -2.50 -12.62
C ASN A 213 -24.66 -1.25 -12.34
N HIS A 214 -24.49 -0.63 -11.17
CA HIS A 214 -25.15 0.63 -10.83
C HIS A 214 -24.80 1.72 -11.86
N PRO A 215 -25.79 2.50 -12.37
CA PRO A 215 -25.55 3.51 -13.41
C PRO A 215 -24.43 4.50 -13.07
N ASP A 216 -24.37 4.95 -11.82
CA ASP A 216 -23.36 5.90 -11.35
C ASP A 216 -21.99 5.28 -10.98
N PHE A 217 -21.78 3.97 -11.19
CA PHE A 217 -20.53 3.33 -10.76
C PHE A 217 -19.28 3.99 -11.34
N LYS A 218 -19.24 4.17 -12.67
CA LYS A 218 -18.09 4.78 -13.36
C LYS A 218 -17.88 6.23 -12.93
N LYS A 219 -18.97 7.01 -12.83
CA LYS A 219 -18.95 8.42 -12.43
C LYS A 219 -18.45 8.60 -11.00
N ASN A 220 -18.95 7.80 -10.06
CA ASN A 220 -18.53 7.87 -8.65
C ASN A 220 -17.08 7.39 -8.46
N LEU A 221 -16.65 6.40 -9.25
CA LEU A 221 -15.25 5.97 -9.28
C LEU A 221 -14.34 7.06 -9.85
N PHE A 222 -14.76 7.75 -10.92
CA PHE A 222 -14.05 8.93 -11.45
C PHE A 222 -13.86 10.00 -10.37
N TYR A 223 -14.91 10.40 -9.64
CA TYR A 223 -14.78 11.41 -8.59
C TYR A 223 -13.82 10.97 -7.46
N ASN A 224 -13.77 9.68 -7.16
CA ASN A 224 -12.79 9.14 -6.22
C ASN A 224 -11.36 9.31 -6.75
N VAL A 225 -11.11 8.95 -8.02
CA VAL A 225 -9.79 9.10 -8.67
C VAL A 225 -9.39 10.56 -8.76
N LYS A 226 -10.31 11.44 -9.18
CA LYS A 226 -10.12 12.90 -9.21
C LYS A 226 -9.71 13.45 -7.85
N SER A 227 -10.37 13.01 -6.77
CA SER A 227 -10.03 13.45 -5.41
C SER A 227 -8.60 13.07 -5.01
N ILE A 228 -8.15 11.85 -5.31
CA ILE A 228 -6.79 11.42 -4.96
C ILE A 228 -5.74 12.06 -5.89
N ALA A 229 -6.08 12.30 -7.16
CA ALA A 229 -5.22 13.02 -8.10
C ALA A 229 -4.96 14.45 -7.62
N LYS A 230 -6.01 15.16 -7.18
CA LYS A 230 -5.86 16.50 -6.61
C LYS A 230 -5.01 16.51 -5.35
N VAL A 231 -5.15 15.51 -4.47
CA VAL A 231 -4.41 15.48 -3.21
C VAL A 231 -2.96 15.04 -3.35
N PHE A 232 -2.66 14.10 -4.25
CA PHE A 232 -1.33 13.48 -4.33
C PHE A 232 -0.48 13.98 -5.50
N LEU A 233 -1.10 14.53 -6.55
CA LEU A 233 -0.41 15.04 -7.73
C LEU A 233 -0.68 16.53 -7.98
N ASP A 234 -1.53 17.17 -7.17
CA ASP A 234 -2.08 18.51 -7.43
C ASP A 234 -2.73 18.65 -8.82
N TYR A 235 -3.28 17.54 -9.35
CA TYR A 235 -3.85 17.46 -10.68
C TYR A 235 -5.38 17.52 -10.65
N ASP A 236 -5.98 18.45 -11.39
CA ASP A 236 -7.44 18.53 -11.56
C ASP A 236 -7.92 17.69 -12.76
N LEU A 237 -8.09 16.40 -12.52
CA LEU A 237 -8.54 15.43 -13.53
C LEU A 237 -9.92 15.81 -14.11
N LYS A 238 -10.00 15.86 -15.44
CA LYS A 238 -11.24 16.10 -16.18
C LYS A 238 -11.94 14.78 -16.53
N GLU A 239 -13.24 14.86 -16.80
CA GLU A 239 -14.09 13.66 -16.97
C GLU A 239 -13.78 12.92 -18.28
N ASP A 240 -13.44 13.65 -19.34
CA ASP A 240 -13.00 13.14 -20.64
C ASP A 240 -11.62 12.46 -20.59
N GLU A 241 -10.80 12.79 -19.60
CA GLU A 241 -9.49 12.17 -19.37
C GLU A 241 -9.57 10.80 -18.67
N PHE A 242 -10.72 10.36 -18.17
CA PHE A 242 -10.81 9.11 -17.40
C PHE A 242 -11.95 8.22 -17.89
N GLN A 243 -11.58 7.11 -18.54
CA GLN A 243 -12.55 6.19 -19.15
C GLN A 243 -12.31 4.76 -18.69
N ILE A 244 -13.39 4.03 -18.39
CA ILE A 244 -13.35 2.62 -17.98
C ILE A 244 -14.03 1.75 -19.04
N PHE A 245 -13.30 0.72 -19.48
CA PHE A 245 -13.70 -0.27 -20.47
C PHE A 245 -13.59 -1.69 -19.91
N ASP A 246 -14.10 -2.67 -20.65
CA ASP A 246 -13.93 -4.11 -20.41
C ASP A 246 -14.24 -4.54 -18.96
N LEU A 247 -15.34 -4.02 -18.40
CA LEU A 247 -15.69 -4.20 -16.99
C LEU A 247 -16.14 -5.64 -16.69
N ARG A 248 -15.18 -6.55 -16.50
CA ARG A 248 -15.40 -7.95 -16.11
C ARG A 248 -15.30 -8.07 -14.59
N ILE A 249 -16.26 -7.45 -13.90
CA ILE A 249 -16.32 -7.33 -12.43
C ILE A 249 -17.54 -8.07 -11.87
N LYS A 250 -17.37 -8.70 -10.70
CA LYS A 250 -18.45 -9.27 -9.91
C LYS A 250 -18.53 -8.57 -8.55
N SER A 251 -19.75 -8.31 -8.07
CA SER A 251 -20.01 -7.67 -6.79
C SER A 251 -20.39 -8.69 -5.72
N LYS A 252 -19.87 -8.52 -4.50
CA LYS A 252 -20.24 -9.30 -3.32
C LYS A 252 -20.38 -8.38 -2.11
N LYS A 253 -21.37 -8.65 -1.26
CA LYS A 253 -21.49 -7.99 0.04
C LYS A 253 -20.35 -8.46 0.95
N VAL A 254 -19.57 -7.52 1.50
CA VAL A 254 -18.50 -7.78 2.45
C VAL A 254 -18.80 -6.97 3.70
N ASN A 255 -18.78 -7.62 4.86
CA ASN A 255 -19.09 -6.95 6.12
C ASN A 255 -17.79 -6.58 6.83
N ILE A 256 -17.35 -5.33 6.70
CA ILE A 256 -16.21 -4.80 7.46
C ILE A 256 -16.69 -3.77 8.46
N TYR A 257 -17.35 -2.71 8.01
CA TYR A 257 -17.87 -1.65 8.86
C TYR A 257 -19.33 -1.27 8.53
N GLY A 258 -20.04 -2.04 7.69
CA GLY A 258 -21.48 -1.88 7.50
C GLY A 258 -21.93 -2.14 6.06
N LYS A 259 -22.13 -3.43 5.70
CA LYS A 259 -22.70 -3.88 4.42
C LYS A 259 -22.01 -3.25 3.18
N GLU A 260 -20.68 -3.26 3.12
CA GLU A 260 -19.97 -2.80 1.92
C GLU A 260 -20.29 -3.66 0.70
N ILE A 261 -20.51 -3.03 -0.46
CA ILE A 261 -20.55 -3.72 -1.75
C ILE A 261 -19.15 -3.67 -2.36
N ALA A 262 -18.53 -4.85 -2.46
CA ALA A 262 -17.16 -5.01 -2.90
C ALA A 262 -17.12 -5.59 -4.32
N ASN A 263 -16.40 -4.92 -5.21
CA ASN A 263 -16.38 -5.17 -6.64
C ASN A 263 -15.01 -5.75 -7.03
N LYS A 264 -14.96 -7.03 -7.46
CA LYS A 264 -13.70 -7.73 -7.77
C LYS A 264 -13.70 -8.18 -9.23
N GLY A 265 -12.61 -7.97 -9.94
CA GLY A 265 -12.50 -8.42 -11.32
C GLY A 265 -11.37 -7.77 -12.11
N ILE A 266 -11.60 -7.69 -13.42
CA ILE A 266 -10.68 -7.12 -14.41
C ILE A 266 -11.40 -5.98 -15.13
N PHE A 267 -10.66 -4.91 -15.42
CA PHE A 267 -11.17 -3.74 -16.13
C PHE A 267 -10.03 -2.96 -16.77
N THR A 268 -10.33 -2.26 -17.85
CA THR A 268 -9.36 -1.42 -18.58
C THR A 268 -9.62 0.05 -18.25
N VAL A 269 -8.58 0.82 -17.99
CA VAL A 269 -8.67 2.27 -17.75
C VAL A 269 -7.85 2.99 -18.80
N LYS A 270 -8.44 4.02 -19.41
CA LYS A 270 -7.70 5.04 -20.16
C LYS A 270 -7.63 6.32 -19.34
N ALA A 271 -6.43 6.82 -19.08
CA ALA A 271 -6.17 8.06 -18.35
C ALA A 271 -4.71 8.53 -18.53
N PRO A 272 -4.37 9.78 -18.14
CA PRO A 272 -2.97 10.20 -18.11
C PRO A 272 -2.11 9.22 -17.32
N VAL A 273 -0.89 8.97 -17.81
CA VAL A 273 0.03 7.96 -17.25
C VAL A 273 0.26 8.15 -15.74
N SER A 274 0.38 9.39 -15.28
CA SER A 274 0.53 9.73 -13.86
C SER A 274 -0.67 9.30 -13.01
N ILE A 275 -1.88 9.37 -13.56
CA ILE A 275 -3.13 8.95 -12.91
C ILE A 275 -3.20 7.42 -12.83
N LEU A 276 -2.85 6.73 -13.92
CA LEU A 276 -2.76 5.28 -13.95
C LEU A 276 -1.73 4.76 -12.95
N GLN A 277 -0.57 5.41 -12.88
CA GLN A 277 0.47 5.08 -11.90
C GLN A 277 -0.01 5.34 -10.47
N LEU A 278 -0.73 6.45 -10.22
CA LEU A 278 -1.30 6.77 -8.92
C LEU A 278 -2.29 5.70 -8.43
N ILE A 279 -3.24 5.29 -9.26
CA ILE A 279 -4.23 4.26 -8.87
C ILE A 279 -3.58 2.88 -8.71
N TYR A 280 -2.49 2.61 -9.42
CA TYR A 280 -1.71 1.39 -9.23
C TYR A 280 -0.96 1.41 -7.88
N ASP A 281 -0.33 2.53 -7.53
CA ASP A 281 0.52 2.63 -6.33
C ASP A 281 -0.28 2.84 -5.04
N ALA A 282 -1.31 3.69 -5.08
CA ALA A 282 -2.14 4.04 -3.92
C ALA A 282 -3.45 3.25 -3.84
N GLY A 283 -3.81 2.51 -4.89
CA GLY A 283 -5.11 1.84 -5.05
C GLY A 283 -6.20 2.74 -5.64
N ILE A 284 -7.34 2.13 -5.99
CA ILE A 284 -8.51 2.80 -6.57
C ILE A 284 -9.76 2.64 -5.69
N GLY A 285 -10.64 3.64 -5.67
CA GLY A 285 -11.91 3.59 -4.94
C GLY A 285 -11.80 4.08 -3.48
N ALA A 286 -12.87 3.82 -2.73
CA ALA A 286 -12.96 4.17 -1.31
C ALA A 286 -12.24 3.14 -0.43
N LYS A 287 -11.94 3.53 0.82
CA LYS A 287 -11.39 2.64 1.85
C LYS A 287 -10.06 1.94 1.45
N ARG A 288 -9.26 2.56 0.57
CA ARG A 288 -7.96 2.02 0.09
C ARG A 288 -7.05 1.57 1.24
N SER A 289 -6.86 2.45 2.22
CA SER A 289 -6.07 2.20 3.43
C SER A 289 -6.73 1.25 4.44
N GLN A 290 -7.83 0.58 4.07
CA GLN A 290 -8.52 -0.44 4.89
C GLN A 290 -8.56 -1.80 4.16
N GLY A 291 -7.75 -1.99 3.13
CA GLY A 291 -7.59 -3.29 2.45
C GLY A 291 -8.47 -3.45 1.21
N PHE A 292 -8.71 -2.36 0.49
CA PHE A 292 -9.52 -2.31 -0.73
C PHE A 292 -8.77 -1.61 -1.87
N GLY A 293 -9.16 -1.90 -3.11
CA GLY A 293 -8.73 -1.16 -4.28
C GLY A 293 -7.30 -1.41 -4.74
N MET A 294 -6.60 -2.41 -4.22
CA MET A 294 -5.25 -2.74 -4.67
C MET A 294 -5.33 -3.42 -6.03
N LEU A 295 -4.52 -2.96 -6.98
CA LEU A 295 -4.53 -3.42 -8.37
C LEU A 295 -3.24 -4.13 -8.78
N GLU A 296 -3.35 -4.95 -9.80
CA GLU A 296 -2.24 -5.55 -10.55
C GLU A 296 -2.43 -5.24 -12.03
N VAL A 297 -1.36 -4.98 -12.77
CA VAL A 297 -1.46 -4.81 -14.24
C VAL A 297 -1.43 -6.18 -14.89
N ILE A 298 -2.35 -6.44 -15.82
CA ILE A 298 -2.33 -7.61 -16.70
C ILE A 298 -1.87 -7.16 -18.09
N GLY A 299 -0.96 -7.93 -18.71
CA GLY A 299 -0.34 -7.59 -19.99
C GLY A 299 1.13 -7.29 -19.76
#